data_AF-A0A1G9SZX8-F1
#
_entry.id   AF-A0A1G9SZX8-F1
#
_cell.length_a   1.000
_cell.length_b   1.000
_cell.length_c   1.000
_cell.angle_alpha   90.00
_cell.angle_beta   90.00
_cell.angle_gamma   90.00
#
_symmetry.space_group_name_H-M   'P 1'
#
loop_
_entity.id
_entity.type
_entity.pdbx_description
1 polymer ?
#
loop_
_entity_poly.entity_id
_entity_poly.type
_entity_poly.pdbx_seq_one_letter_code
_entity_poly.pdbx_strand_id
1 'polypeptide(L)'
;MEALNGGVKNSGSVTKEFDKEGKGIALIKTRIDIQQIEAFLYQEARYINQNKLVEWLELFTDDCRYWVPCNENDIDPETHVSIIYDDRKRLEERVWRLETGLAYGQQPQSKTRHLITNVEILEDLGDEMIVSSNFMLVELRRGEQTMYAGRNVHHIRFCGDKLKISLKKIELLNNNEPLGNLSFIL
;
A
#
# COMPACT_ATOMS: atom_id res chain seq x y z
N MET A 1 15.38 49.05 -2.40
CA MET A 1 14.21 48.53 -3.13
C MET A 1 14.44 47.04 -3.27
N GLU A 2 14.14 46.29 -2.20
CA GLU A 2 12.92 45.48 -2.02
C GLU A 2 13.00 44.21 -2.90
N ALA A 3 13.46 43.08 -2.36
CA ALA A 3 12.76 42.12 -1.47
C ALA A 3 11.50 41.52 -2.10
N LEU A 4 11.50 40.21 -2.34
CA LEU A 4 10.32 39.35 -2.10
C LEU A 4 10.79 37.91 -1.83
N ASN A 5 10.88 37.60 -0.53
CA ASN A 5 10.84 36.26 0.05
C ASN A 5 9.45 35.64 -0.22
N GLY A 6 9.42 34.42 -0.76
CA GLY A 6 8.24 33.57 -0.81
C GLY A 6 8.48 32.27 -0.06
N GLY A 7 8.57 32.34 1.27
CA GLY A 7 8.65 31.17 2.12
C GLY A 7 7.34 30.37 2.10
N VAL A 8 7.41 29.13 1.63
CA VAL A 8 6.33 28.15 1.78
C VAL A 8 6.22 27.82 3.27
N LYS A 9 5.07 28.18 3.86
CA LYS A 9 4.73 27.83 5.24
C LYS A 9 4.40 26.33 5.30
N ASN A 10 5.35 25.54 5.78
CA ASN A 10 5.14 24.17 6.18
C ASN A 10 4.32 24.16 7.48
N SER A 11 3.07 23.68 7.44
CA SER A 11 2.19 23.61 8.62
C SER A 11 1.90 22.17 9.02
N GLY A 12 2.95 21.35 9.19
CA GLY A 12 2.94 20.23 10.11
C GLY A 12 3.55 20.69 11.44
N SER A 13 2.74 20.89 12.48
CA SER A 13 3.28 21.23 13.80
C SER A 13 3.89 19.98 14.43
N VAL A 14 5.22 19.87 14.43
CA VAL A 14 5.95 18.81 15.14
C VAL A 14 5.95 19.14 16.63
N THR A 15 5.17 18.41 17.43
CA THR A 15 5.24 18.46 18.89
C THR A 15 6.19 17.39 19.40
N LYS A 16 7.25 17.81 20.11
CA LYS A 16 8.15 16.87 20.80
C LYS A 16 7.53 16.53 22.15
N GLU A 17 7.11 15.29 22.34
CA GLU A 17 6.90 14.72 23.66
C GLU A 17 8.07 13.79 23.99
N PHE A 18 8.50 13.84 25.25
CA PHE A 18 9.59 13.03 25.77
C PHE A 18 8.99 11.87 26.56
N ASP A 19 9.48 10.66 26.35
CA ASP A 19 9.14 9.54 27.21
C ASP A 19 9.68 9.75 28.64
N LYS A 20 9.32 8.86 29.57
CA LYS A 20 9.77 8.92 30.98
C LYS A 20 11.31 8.80 31.13
N GLU A 21 12.04 8.47 30.06
CA GLU A 21 13.50 8.35 30.00
C GLU A 21 14.17 9.51 29.23
N GLY A 22 13.42 10.50 28.77
CA GLY A 22 13.95 11.65 28.04
C GLY A 22 14.34 11.37 26.60
N LYS A 23 13.94 10.24 26.00
CA LYS A 23 14.07 10.01 24.56
C LYS A 23 12.92 10.73 23.86
N GLY A 24 13.28 11.67 22.98
CA GLY A 24 12.30 12.38 22.16
C GLY A 24 11.73 11.43 21.11
N ILE A 25 10.44 11.12 21.22
CA ILE A 25 9.68 10.46 20.17
C ILE A 25 8.93 11.58 19.46
N ALA A 26 9.24 11.83 18.19
CA ALA A 26 8.48 12.79 17.40
C ALA A 26 7.11 12.16 17.09
N LEU A 27 6.09 12.54 17.86
CA LEU A 27 4.71 12.19 17.54
C LEU A 27 4.21 13.16 16.47
N ILE A 28 3.98 12.64 15.26
CA ILE A 28 3.28 13.39 14.22
C ILE A 28 1.83 13.52 14.70
N LYS A 29 1.37 14.76 14.89
CA LYS A 29 -0.04 15.01 15.25
C LYS A 29 -0.90 14.82 14.01
N THR A 30 -1.41 13.62 13.81
CA THR A 30 -2.26 13.25 12.67
C THR A 30 -3.73 13.47 12.95
N ARG A 31 -4.53 13.69 11.90
CA ARG A 31 -6.00 13.75 12.00
C ARG A 31 -6.65 12.43 12.40
N ILE A 32 -5.96 11.33 12.16
CA ILE A 32 -6.40 9.96 12.42
C ILE A 32 -5.35 9.26 13.27
N ASP A 33 -5.81 8.43 14.20
CA ASP A 33 -4.95 7.64 15.07
C ASP A 33 -4.38 6.42 14.34
N ILE A 34 -3.20 5.97 14.74
CA ILE A 34 -2.49 4.87 14.10
C ILE A 34 -3.34 3.58 14.09
N GLN A 35 -4.14 3.31 15.13
CA GLN A 35 -4.99 2.11 15.18
C GLN A 35 -6.11 2.13 14.14
N GLN A 36 -6.57 3.32 13.72
CA GLN A 36 -7.56 3.42 12.64
C GLN A 36 -6.92 3.11 11.28
N ILE A 37 -5.67 3.54 11.07
CA ILE A 37 -4.87 3.18 9.88
C ILE A 37 -4.58 1.68 9.86
N GLU A 38 -4.12 1.13 10.99
CA GLU A 38 -3.92 -0.31 11.14
C GLU A 38 -5.21 -1.08 10.82
N ALA A 39 -6.35 -0.67 11.40
CA ALA A 39 -7.64 -1.30 11.12
C ALA A 39 -8.01 -1.25 9.63
N PHE A 40 -7.73 -0.15 8.94
CA PHE A 40 -7.93 0.00 7.51
C PHE A 40 -7.04 -0.95 6.69
N LEU A 41 -5.73 -1.02 6.98
CA LEU A 41 -4.81 -1.94 6.31
C LEU A 41 -5.14 -3.41 6.59
N TYR A 42 -5.57 -3.74 7.82
CA TYR A 42 -6.04 -5.07 8.17
C TYR A 42 -7.35 -5.43 7.46
N GLN A 43 -8.22 -4.44 7.19
CA GLN A 43 -9.43 -4.64 6.41
C GLN A 43 -9.11 -4.92 4.94
N GLU A 44 -8.18 -4.18 4.35
CA GLU A 44 -7.67 -4.44 2.99
C GLU A 44 -7.15 -5.88 2.87
N ALA A 45 -6.20 -6.25 3.73
CA ALA A 45 -5.64 -7.60 3.78
C ALA A 45 -6.71 -8.67 3.96
N ARG A 46 -7.72 -8.43 4.80
CA ARG A 46 -8.82 -9.35 5.06
C ARG A 46 -9.68 -9.55 3.82
N TYR A 47 -9.97 -8.50 3.06
CA TYR A 47 -10.72 -8.64 1.82
C TYR A 47 -9.98 -9.53 0.82
N ILE A 48 -8.68 -9.32 0.61
CA ILE A 48 -7.87 -10.18 -0.26
C ILE A 48 -7.89 -11.64 0.24
N ASN A 49 -7.60 -11.85 1.54
CA ASN A 49 -7.52 -13.19 2.13
C ASN A 49 -8.86 -13.96 2.15
N GLN A 50 -9.98 -13.26 2.05
CA GLN A 50 -11.33 -13.85 1.96
C GLN A 50 -11.87 -13.90 0.52
N ASN A 51 -11.05 -13.54 -0.47
CA ASN A 51 -11.43 -13.38 -1.86
C ASN A 51 -12.65 -12.45 -2.06
N LYS A 52 -12.69 -11.35 -1.32
CA LYS A 52 -13.68 -10.26 -1.46
C LYS A 52 -13.08 -9.16 -2.31
N LEU A 53 -12.79 -9.49 -3.57
CA LEU A 53 -11.99 -8.63 -4.43
C LEU A 53 -12.76 -7.40 -4.92
N VAL A 54 -14.08 -7.47 -5.01
CA VAL A 54 -14.94 -6.32 -5.32
C VAL A 54 -14.89 -5.30 -4.18
N GLU A 55 -15.03 -5.74 -2.93
CA GLU A 55 -14.94 -4.88 -1.76
C GLU A 55 -13.52 -4.35 -1.53
N TRP A 56 -12.49 -5.14 -1.84
CA TRP A 56 -11.11 -4.67 -1.85
C TRP A 56 -10.93 -3.54 -2.87
N LEU A 57 -11.50 -3.68 -4.06
CA LEU A 57 -11.39 -2.71 -5.12
C LEU A 57 -12.13 -1.39 -4.77
N GLU A 58 -13.21 -1.43 -4.00
CA GLU A 58 -13.90 -0.23 -3.49
C GLU A 58 -13.04 0.64 -2.55
N LEU A 59 -11.98 0.07 -1.96
CA LEU A 59 -11.03 0.81 -1.13
C LEU A 59 -10.18 1.79 -1.94
N PHE A 60 -10.12 1.67 -3.26
CA PHE A 60 -9.30 2.53 -4.10
C PHE A 60 -10.08 3.75 -4.60
N THR A 61 -9.36 4.83 -4.86
CA THR A 61 -9.89 5.98 -5.61
C THR A 61 -9.92 5.70 -7.11
N ASP A 62 -10.68 6.50 -7.86
CA ASP A 62 -10.82 6.31 -9.32
C ASP A 62 -9.54 6.68 -10.09
N ASP A 63 -8.70 7.54 -9.49
CA ASP A 63 -7.39 7.98 -10.00
C ASP A 63 -6.23 7.14 -9.47
N CYS A 64 -6.49 5.98 -8.86
CA CYS A 64 -5.48 5.25 -8.13
C CYS A 64 -4.37 4.65 -9.01
N ARG A 65 -3.24 4.34 -8.35
CA ARG A 65 -2.13 3.54 -8.88
C ARG A 65 -1.82 2.35 -7.98
N TYR A 66 -1.62 1.19 -8.59
CA TYR A 66 -1.11 -0.01 -7.94
C TYR A 66 0.20 -0.41 -8.59
N TRP A 67 1.28 -0.35 -7.82
CA TRP A 67 2.63 -0.34 -8.36
C TRP A 67 3.56 -1.31 -7.64
N VAL A 68 4.24 -2.14 -8.41
CA VAL A 68 5.31 -3.03 -7.97
C VAL A 68 6.53 -2.73 -8.85
N PRO A 69 7.53 -1.97 -8.37
CA PRO A 69 8.71 -1.63 -9.15
C PRO A 69 9.63 -2.84 -9.37
N CYS A 70 10.44 -2.81 -10.42
CA CYS A 70 11.41 -3.85 -10.76
C CYS A 70 12.84 -3.33 -10.51
N ASN A 71 13.75 -4.21 -10.06
CA ASN A 71 15.16 -3.96 -9.76
C ASN A 71 15.47 -2.99 -8.60
N GLU A 72 14.86 -1.82 -8.61
CA GLU A 72 15.09 -0.75 -7.62
C GLU A 72 13.75 -0.18 -7.16
N ASN A 73 13.67 0.27 -5.92
CA ASN A 73 12.42 0.75 -5.34
C ASN A 73 12.13 2.21 -5.72
N ASP A 74 13.16 3.06 -5.77
CA ASP A 74 13.02 4.50 -6.03
C ASP A 74 13.30 4.81 -7.50
N ILE A 75 12.35 4.44 -8.35
CA ILE A 75 12.44 4.60 -9.81
C ILE A 75 11.25 5.41 -10.32
N ASP A 76 11.45 6.10 -11.44
CA ASP A 76 10.35 6.71 -12.17
C ASP A 76 9.65 5.65 -13.05
N PRO A 77 8.38 5.31 -12.79
CA PRO A 77 7.65 4.27 -13.52
C PRO A 77 7.37 4.63 -14.99
N GLU A 78 7.49 5.90 -15.39
CA GLU A 78 7.33 6.32 -16.79
C GLU A 78 8.59 6.04 -17.63
N THR A 79 9.75 5.90 -16.97
CA THR A 79 11.04 5.68 -17.63
C THR A 79 11.67 4.32 -17.31
N HIS A 80 11.14 3.60 -16.32
CA HIS A 80 11.64 2.31 -15.86
C HIS A 80 10.57 1.22 -15.87
N VAL A 81 11.02 -0.02 -16.09
CA VAL A 81 10.12 -1.18 -16.10
C VAL A 81 9.60 -1.44 -14.68
N SER A 82 8.30 -1.71 -14.58
CA SER A 82 7.65 -2.18 -13.36
C SER A 82 7.15 -3.62 -13.54
N ILE A 83 7.14 -4.40 -12.46
CA ILE A 83 6.52 -5.74 -12.45
C ILE A 83 5.00 -5.59 -12.61
N ILE A 84 4.41 -4.62 -11.92
CA ILE A 84 3.00 -4.20 -12.08
C ILE A 84 2.95 -2.68 -12.03
N TYR A 85 2.25 -2.06 -12.96
CA TYR A 85 1.89 -0.63 -12.90
C TYR A 85 0.47 -0.48 -13.44
N ASP A 86 -0.49 -0.77 -12.57
CA ASP A 86 -1.91 -0.82 -12.89
C ASP A 86 -2.58 0.51 -12.50
N ASP A 87 -3.40 1.02 -13.41
CA ASP A 87 -4.38 2.05 -13.10
C ASP A 87 -5.69 1.43 -12.62
N ARG A 88 -6.66 2.29 -12.29
CA ARG A 88 -7.98 1.85 -11.83
C ARG A 88 -8.63 0.83 -12.77
N LYS A 89 -8.57 1.05 -14.08
CA LYS A 89 -9.20 0.18 -15.08
C LYS A 89 -8.48 -1.18 -15.16
N ARG A 90 -7.16 -1.21 -15.13
CA ARG A 90 -6.38 -2.46 -15.11
C ARG A 90 -6.62 -3.26 -13.83
N LEU A 91 -6.78 -2.59 -12.69
CA LEU A 91 -7.20 -3.24 -11.44
C LEU A 91 -8.59 -3.85 -11.55
N GLU A 92 -9.56 -3.14 -12.13
CA GLU A 92 -10.90 -3.67 -12.41
C GLU A 92 -10.85 -4.92 -13.31
N GLU A 93 -10.08 -4.88 -14.39
CA GLU A 93 -9.88 -6.02 -15.30
C GLU A 93 -9.24 -7.22 -14.57
N ARG A 94 -8.28 -6.96 -13.67
CA ARG A 94 -7.65 -8.00 -12.85
C ARG A 94 -8.64 -8.64 -11.90
N VAL A 95 -9.42 -7.84 -11.17
CA VAL A 95 -10.47 -8.33 -10.25
C VAL A 95 -11.51 -9.12 -11.04
N TRP A 96 -12.03 -8.58 -12.13
CA TRP A 96 -12.97 -9.27 -13.00
C TRP A 96 -12.44 -10.63 -13.46
N ARG A 97 -11.19 -10.68 -13.94
CA ARG A 97 -10.55 -11.94 -14.38
C ARG A 97 -10.48 -12.97 -13.25
N LEU A 98 -10.13 -12.55 -12.03
CA LEU A 98 -10.05 -13.44 -10.87
C LEU A 98 -11.42 -13.95 -10.42
N GLU A 99 -12.46 -13.11 -10.53
CA GLU A 99 -13.85 -13.46 -10.20
C GLU A 99 -14.49 -14.41 -11.23
N THR A 100 -14.11 -14.34 -12.51
CA THR A 100 -14.72 -15.19 -13.56
C THR A 100 -14.50 -16.69 -13.36
N GLY A 101 -13.50 -17.08 -12.56
CA GLY A 101 -13.06 -18.48 -12.42
C GLY A 101 -12.36 -19.05 -13.68
N LEU A 102 -12.21 -18.26 -14.76
CA LEU A 102 -11.53 -18.67 -15.99
C LEU A 102 -10.03 -18.37 -15.99
N ALA A 103 -9.52 -17.79 -14.91
CA ALA A 103 -8.10 -17.61 -14.70
C ALA A 103 -7.44 -18.99 -14.45
N TYR A 104 -7.04 -19.70 -15.51
CA TYR A 104 -6.36 -21.01 -15.39
C TYR A 104 -5.12 -20.97 -14.50
N GLY A 105 -4.41 -19.84 -14.49
CA GLY A 105 -3.30 -19.55 -13.57
C GLY A 105 -3.69 -19.47 -12.09
N GLN A 106 -4.99 -19.52 -11.78
CA GLN A 106 -5.59 -19.52 -10.46
C GLN A 106 -6.59 -20.68 -10.30
N GLN A 107 -6.38 -21.78 -11.05
CA GLN A 107 -7.07 -23.07 -10.83
C GLN A 107 -6.05 -24.15 -10.37
N PRO A 108 -6.08 -24.60 -9.11
CA PRO A 108 -6.89 -24.09 -8.00
C PRO A 108 -6.44 -22.68 -7.58
N GLN A 109 -7.33 -21.96 -6.89
CA GLN A 109 -7.11 -20.60 -6.41
C GLN A 109 -6.03 -20.58 -5.34
N SER A 110 -5.17 -19.56 -5.37
CA SER A 110 -4.16 -19.33 -4.34
C SER A 110 -4.85 -19.07 -2.99
N LYS A 111 -4.40 -19.77 -1.94
CA LYS A 111 -4.79 -19.44 -0.57
C LYS A 111 -3.74 -18.50 0.02
N THR A 112 -4.13 -17.30 0.38
CA THR A 112 -3.20 -16.27 0.86
C THR A 112 -3.39 -15.94 2.33
N ARG A 113 -2.31 -15.50 2.97
CA ARG A 113 -2.35 -14.81 4.26
C ARG A 113 -1.37 -13.64 4.24
N HIS A 114 -1.91 -12.45 4.46
CA HIS A 114 -1.14 -11.22 4.62
C HIS A 114 -0.95 -10.93 6.11
N LEU A 115 0.30 -10.77 6.53
CA LEU A 115 0.70 -10.25 7.82
C LEU A 115 1.19 -8.83 7.57
N ILE A 116 0.55 -7.86 8.22
CA ILE A 116 0.91 -6.43 8.13
C ILE A 116 1.47 -6.02 9.49
N THR A 117 2.67 -5.45 9.51
CA THR A 117 3.37 -5.05 10.73
C THR A 117 4.10 -3.72 10.51
N ASN A 118 4.63 -3.14 11.58
CA ASN A 118 5.45 -1.92 11.50
C ASN A 118 4.73 -0.80 10.74
N VAL A 119 3.45 -0.56 11.09
CA VAL A 119 2.67 0.49 10.46
C VAL A 119 3.16 1.84 10.97
N GLU A 120 3.50 2.72 10.04
CA GLU A 120 4.08 4.04 10.31
C GLU A 120 3.40 5.08 9.43
N ILE A 121 3.00 6.20 10.00
CA ILE A 121 2.61 7.38 9.23
C ILE A 121 3.89 8.15 8.92
N LEU A 122 4.26 8.22 7.65
CA LEU A 122 5.45 8.93 7.20
C LEU A 122 5.17 10.43 7.08
N GLU A 123 4.02 10.78 6.49
CA GLU A 123 3.61 12.16 6.26
C GLU A 123 2.09 12.33 6.38
N ASP A 124 1.66 13.48 6.92
CA ASP A 124 0.26 13.94 6.90
C ASP A 124 0.20 15.24 6.10
N LEU A 125 -0.41 15.18 4.92
CA LEU A 125 -0.55 16.30 3.97
C LEU A 125 -1.91 17.01 4.13
N GLY A 126 -2.74 16.59 5.09
CA GLY A 126 -4.03 17.18 5.40
C GLY A 126 -5.21 16.44 4.77
N ASP A 127 -5.25 16.31 3.44
CA ASP A 127 -6.28 15.56 2.69
C ASP A 127 -5.80 14.18 2.21
N GLU A 128 -4.50 13.93 2.30
CA GLU A 128 -3.84 12.65 2.02
C GLU A 128 -2.76 12.37 3.08
N MET A 129 -2.53 11.10 3.39
CA MET A 129 -1.45 10.63 4.28
C MET A 129 -0.60 9.61 3.55
N ILE A 130 0.71 9.64 3.81
CA ILE A 130 1.64 8.62 3.35
C ILE A 130 1.90 7.66 4.51
N VAL A 131 1.53 6.40 4.31
CA VAL A 131 1.63 5.35 5.32
C VAL A 131 2.52 4.24 4.81
N SER A 132 3.47 3.83 5.64
CA SER A 132 4.33 2.67 5.40
C SER A 132 3.92 1.50 6.28
N SER A 133 4.08 0.29 5.77
CA SER A 133 3.97 -0.93 6.58
C SER A 133 4.88 -2.01 6.01
N ASN A 134 5.44 -2.85 6.85
CA ASN A 134 6.06 -4.09 6.39
C ASN A 134 4.99 -5.15 6.16
N PHE A 135 5.21 -6.03 5.20
CA PHE A 135 4.34 -7.16 4.98
C PHE A 135 5.10 -8.47 4.80
N MET A 136 4.44 -9.54 5.20
CA MET A 136 4.73 -10.89 4.77
C MET A 136 3.45 -11.51 4.20
N LEU A 137 3.54 -12.02 3.00
CA LEU A 137 2.47 -12.70 2.30
C LEU A 137 2.86 -14.16 2.07
N VAL A 138 2.07 -15.06 2.64
CA VAL A 138 2.19 -16.50 2.39
C VAL A 138 1.15 -16.91 1.39
N GLU A 139 1.58 -17.50 0.28
CA GLU A 139 0.73 -18.14 -0.71
C GLU A 139 0.87 -19.66 -0.58
N LEU A 140 -0.25 -20.39 -0.50
CA LEU A 140 -0.30 -21.83 -0.67
C LEU A 140 -1.07 -22.17 -1.94
N ARG A 141 -0.40 -22.84 -2.89
CA ARG A 141 -1.03 -23.29 -4.13
C ARG A 141 -0.42 -24.61 -4.61
N ARG A 142 -1.30 -25.54 -5.00
CA ARG A 142 -0.91 -26.89 -5.48
C ARG A 142 0.04 -27.65 -4.54
N GLY A 143 -0.07 -27.40 -3.23
CA GLY A 143 0.77 -28.04 -2.22
C GLY A 143 2.12 -27.34 -1.98
N GLU A 144 2.44 -26.30 -2.74
CA GLU A 144 3.65 -25.49 -2.57
C GLU A 144 3.32 -24.21 -1.81
N GLN A 145 4.16 -23.89 -0.83
CA GLN A 145 4.08 -22.65 -0.07
C GLN A 145 5.18 -21.70 -0.52
N THR A 146 4.80 -20.51 -0.96
CA THR A 146 5.71 -19.43 -1.36
C THR A 146 5.51 -18.23 -0.46
N MET A 147 6.60 -17.56 -0.11
CA MET A 147 6.58 -16.38 0.75
C MET A 147 7.06 -15.18 -0.05
N TYR A 148 6.33 -14.08 0.09
CA TYR A 148 6.69 -12.77 -0.41
C TYR A 148 6.81 -11.85 0.79
N ALA A 149 7.83 -11.00 0.80
CA ALA A 149 8.04 -10.05 1.87
C ALA A 149 8.53 -8.74 1.28
N GLY A 150 8.26 -7.66 1.99
CA GLY A 150 8.63 -6.34 1.53
C GLY A 150 7.98 -5.24 2.34
N ARG A 151 7.92 -4.07 1.71
CA ARG A 151 7.34 -2.87 2.29
C ARG A 151 6.21 -2.37 1.40
N ASN A 152 5.09 -2.03 2.01
CA ASN A 152 4.01 -1.30 1.35
C ASN A 152 4.14 0.18 1.69
N VAL A 153 3.98 1.03 0.68
CA VAL A 153 3.77 2.47 0.82
C VAL A 153 2.38 2.78 0.26
N HIS A 154 1.51 3.28 1.11
CA HIS A 154 0.16 3.69 0.77
C HIS A 154 0.05 5.21 0.79
N HIS A 155 -0.59 5.77 -0.22
CA HIS A 155 -1.18 7.10 -0.12
C HIS A 155 -2.67 6.91 0.18
N ILE A 156 -3.09 7.42 1.33
CA ILE A 156 -4.45 7.26 1.84
C ILE A 156 -5.12 8.62 1.85
N ARG A 157 -6.15 8.77 1.00
CA ARG A 157 -6.92 9.99 0.84
C ARG A 157 -8.19 9.95 1.69
N PHE A 158 -8.53 11.10 2.27
CA PHE A 158 -9.81 11.30 2.94
C PHE A 158 -10.91 11.61 1.91
N CYS A 159 -11.90 10.74 1.81
CA CYS A 159 -13.05 10.89 0.92
C CYS A 159 -14.34 10.96 1.75
N GLY A 160 -14.61 12.13 2.34
CA GLY A 160 -15.72 12.30 3.28
C GLY A 160 -15.43 11.60 4.60
N ASP A 161 -16.24 10.61 4.95
CA ASP A 161 -16.10 9.75 6.13
C ASP A 161 -15.29 8.46 5.86
N LYS A 162 -14.83 8.26 4.61
CA LYS A 162 -14.12 7.05 4.19
C LYS A 162 -12.66 7.33 3.87
N LEU A 163 -11.81 6.36 4.20
CA LEU A 163 -10.44 6.29 3.72
C LEU A 163 -10.40 5.54 2.39
N LYS A 164 -9.63 6.05 1.45
CA LYS A 164 -9.38 5.38 0.17
C LYS A 164 -7.90 5.42 -0.21
N ILE A 165 -7.46 4.41 -0.95
CA ILE A 165 -6.11 4.26 -1.44
C ILE A 165 -5.99 4.95 -2.80
N SER A 166 -5.16 5.99 -2.88
CA SER A 166 -4.78 6.66 -4.14
C SER A 166 -3.50 6.07 -4.73
N LEU A 167 -2.60 5.53 -3.90
CA LEU A 167 -1.44 4.76 -4.32
C LEU A 167 -1.25 3.57 -3.39
N LYS A 168 -1.04 2.38 -3.95
CA LYS A 168 -0.41 1.25 -3.24
C LYS A 168 0.85 0.86 -3.99
N LYS A 169 2.00 1.17 -3.40
CA LYS A 169 3.31 0.75 -3.87
C LYS A 169 3.81 -0.41 -3.03
N ILE A 170 4.27 -1.48 -3.67
CA ILE A 170 4.72 -2.72 -3.02
C ILE A 170 6.17 -2.95 -3.41
N GLU A 171 7.07 -2.67 -2.48
CA GLU A 171 8.51 -2.84 -2.61
C GLU A 171 8.88 -4.26 -2.18
N LEU A 172 8.84 -5.20 -3.13
CA LEU A 172 9.24 -6.59 -2.89
C LEU A 172 10.74 -6.67 -2.59
N LEU A 173 11.11 -7.45 -1.57
CA LEU A 173 12.51 -7.62 -1.16
C LEU A 173 13.39 -8.20 -2.29
N ASN A 174 12.79 -8.99 -3.19
CA ASN A 174 13.44 -9.69 -4.27
C ASN A 174 12.96 -9.20 -5.65
N ASN A 175 12.62 -7.92 -5.77
CA ASN A 175 12.18 -7.32 -7.04
C ASN A 175 13.27 -7.24 -8.13
N ASN A 176 14.51 -7.59 -7.79
CA ASN A 176 15.67 -7.71 -8.68
C ASN A 176 16.02 -9.17 -8.99
N GLU A 177 15.24 -10.13 -8.49
CA GLU A 177 15.45 -11.57 -8.70
C GLU A 177 14.31 -12.16 -9.55
N PRO A 178 14.48 -13.37 -10.11
CA PRO A 178 13.39 -14.06 -10.79
C PRO A 178 12.18 -14.28 -9.85
N LEU A 179 11.03 -13.73 -10.25
CA LEU A 179 9.76 -13.91 -9.55
C LEU A 179 8.92 -14.99 -10.23
N GLY A 180 8.17 -15.73 -9.41
CA GLY A 180 7.12 -16.61 -9.88
C GLY A 180 5.93 -15.84 -10.47
N ASN A 181 4.89 -16.56 -10.88
CA ASN A 181 3.70 -15.94 -11.45
C ASN A 181 2.86 -15.22 -10.37
N LEU A 182 2.89 -13.89 -10.36
CA LEU A 182 2.08 -13.00 -9.53
C LEU A 182 0.62 -12.91 -10.03
N SER A 183 -0.04 -14.06 -10.01
CA SER A 183 -1.40 -14.24 -10.54
C SER A 183 -2.51 -13.95 -9.53
N PHE A 184 -2.17 -13.44 -8.35
CA PHE A 184 -3.07 -13.02 -7.27
C PHE A 184 -2.77 -11.57 -6.86
N ILE A 185 -3.49 -11.03 -5.87
CA ILE A 185 -3.26 -9.68 -5.34
C ILE A 185 -2.21 -9.72 -4.22
N LEU A 186 -1.19 -8.87 -4.32
CA LEU A 186 -0.19 -8.60 -3.27
C LEU A 186 -0.69 -7.53 -2.28
#